data_AF-A0A3B9D4G3-F1
#
_entry.id   AF-A0A3B9D4G3-F1
#
_cell.length_a   1.000
_cell.length_b   1.000
_cell.length_c   1.000
_cell.angle_alpha   90.00
_cell.angle_beta   90.00
_cell.angle_gamma   90.00
#
_symmetry.space_group_name_H-M   'P 1'
#
loop_
_entity.id
_entity.type
_entity.pdbx_description
1 polymer ?
#
loop_
_entity_poly.entity_id
_entity_poly.type
_entity_poly.pdbx_seq_one_letter_code
_entity_poly.pdbx_strand_id
1 'polypeptide(L)'
;AHKLEMMTNFELRHGEAVAVGVAIDSVYSSLAHGLSSEDADRIVRCLSELGLLVPHPALQNTDELFLGLEEFRQHLGGRLTVTMLDDIGRPINVHEVDHDLMKQAISGVSAISMKADSRHAAD
;
A
#
# COMPACT_ATOMS: atom_id res chain seq x y z
N ALA A 1 -0.30 1.41 -7.21
CA ALA A 1 -0.42 0.36 -8.25
C ALA A 1 0.50 0.63 -9.45
N HIS A 2 0.21 1.57 -10.35
CA HIS A 2 0.94 1.69 -11.62
C HIS A 2 2.47 1.87 -11.51
N LYS A 3 2.96 2.72 -10.60
CA LYS A 3 4.42 2.84 -10.37
C LYS A 3 5.01 1.50 -9.93
N LEU A 4 4.34 0.78 -9.04
CA LEU A 4 4.79 -0.51 -8.56
C LEU A 4 4.84 -1.55 -9.70
N GLU A 5 3.83 -1.61 -10.57
CA GLU A 5 3.84 -2.47 -11.76
C GLU A 5 5.08 -2.21 -12.64
N MET A 6 5.40 -0.94 -12.87
CA MET A 6 6.60 -0.55 -13.63
C MET A 6 7.90 -0.93 -12.89
N MET A 7 7.98 -0.67 -11.59
CA MET A 7 9.13 -1.01 -10.74
C MET A 7 9.40 -2.51 -10.70
N THR A 8 8.36 -3.33 -10.80
CA THR A 8 8.47 -4.79 -10.83
C THR A 8 8.61 -5.33 -12.25
N ASN A 9 8.78 -4.48 -13.27
CA ASN A 9 8.79 -4.91 -14.67
C ASN A 9 7.58 -5.82 -15.01
N PHE A 10 6.41 -5.49 -14.46
CA PHE A 10 5.15 -6.23 -14.59
C PHE A 10 5.17 -7.68 -14.04
N GLU A 11 6.13 -8.03 -13.19
CA GLU A 11 6.08 -9.28 -12.42
C GLU A 11 4.88 -9.31 -11.47
N LEU A 12 4.57 -8.19 -10.80
CA LEU A 12 3.28 -8.02 -10.14
C LEU A 12 2.21 -7.71 -11.17
N ARG A 13 1.14 -8.52 -11.16
CA ARG A 13 -0.07 -8.28 -11.94
C ARG A 13 -0.81 -7.07 -11.40
N HIS A 14 -1.64 -6.45 -12.22
CA HIS A 14 -2.42 -5.28 -11.83
C HIS A 14 -3.17 -5.48 -10.50
N GLY A 15 -3.87 -6.60 -10.33
CA GLY A 15 -4.60 -6.90 -9.09
C GLY A 15 -3.72 -7.00 -7.85
N GLU A 16 -2.51 -7.53 -7.99
CA GLU A 16 -1.53 -7.66 -6.90
C GLU A 16 -0.94 -6.29 -6.56
N ALA A 17 -0.58 -5.49 -7.58
CA ALA A 17 -0.08 -4.12 -7.38
C ALA A 17 -1.15 -3.18 -6.79
N VAL A 18 -2.42 -3.40 -7.11
CA VAL A 18 -3.57 -2.72 -6.48
C VAL A 18 -3.71 -3.17 -5.03
N ALA A 19 -3.67 -4.48 -4.75
CA ALA A 19 -3.79 -5.00 -3.39
C ALA A 19 -2.67 -4.47 -2.47
N VAL A 20 -1.43 -4.43 -2.95
CA VAL A 20 -0.31 -3.85 -2.20
C VAL A 20 -0.55 -2.36 -1.93
N GLY A 21 -1.04 -1.60 -2.90
CA GLY A 21 -1.42 -0.20 -2.71
C GLY A 21 -2.49 -0.03 -1.63
N VAL A 22 -3.59 -0.79 -1.73
CA VAL A 22 -4.68 -0.77 -0.73
C VAL A 22 -4.18 -1.14 0.66
N ALA A 23 -3.30 -2.13 0.78
CA ALA A 23 -2.71 -2.52 2.05
C ALA A 23 -1.88 -1.37 2.67
N ILE A 24 -1.03 -0.71 1.87
CA ILE A 24 -0.22 0.43 2.32
C ILE A 24 -1.11 1.60 2.72
N ASP A 25 -2.08 1.97 1.88
CA ASP A 25 -3.00 3.07 2.14
C ASP A 25 -3.85 2.83 3.40
N SER A 26 -4.24 1.59 3.66
CA SER A 26 -5.00 1.21 4.86
C SER A 26 -4.15 1.31 6.13
N VAL A 27 -2.91 0.78 6.10
CA VAL A 27 -2.00 0.92 7.26
C VAL A 27 -1.67 2.39 7.51
N TYR A 28 -1.37 3.15 6.45
CA TYR A 28 -1.12 4.59 6.54
C TYR A 28 -2.35 5.36 7.09
N SER A 29 -3.55 5.04 6.61
CA SER A 29 -4.80 5.59 7.13
C SER A 29 -4.97 5.35 8.63
N SER A 30 -4.52 4.19 9.13
CA SER A 30 -4.54 3.90 10.57
C SER A 30 -3.54 4.72 11.36
N LEU A 31 -2.37 5.00 10.78
CA LEU A 31 -1.33 5.82 11.40
C LEU A 31 -1.69 7.32 11.42
N ALA A 32 -2.39 7.81 10.39
CA ALA A 32 -2.52 9.24 10.13
C ALA A 32 -3.95 9.80 10.16
N HIS A 33 -4.97 8.97 9.94
CA HIS A 33 -6.30 9.45 9.52
C HIS A 33 -7.50 8.85 10.28
N GLY A 34 -7.27 7.97 11.26
CA GLY A 34 -8.30 7.53 12.20
C GLY A 34 -8.96 6.19 11.87
N LEU A 35 -8.57 5.52 10.79
CA LEU A 35 -8.90 4.11 10.59
C LEU A 35 -8.35 3.32 11.80
N SER A 36 -9.13 2.39 12.35
CA SER A 36 -8.63 1.58 13.47
C SER A 36 -7.50 0.66 13.00
N SER A 37 -6.51 0.39 13.85
CA SER A 37 -5.44 -0.57 13.54
C SER A 37 -6.01 -1.98 13.31
N GLU A 38 -7.09 -2.34 14.02
CA GLU A 38 -7.79 -3.61 13.83
C GLU A 38 -8.40 -3.71 12.42
N ASP A 39 -8.99 -2.63 11.91
CA ASP A 39 -9.55 -2.62 10.55
C ASP A 39 -8.47 -2.63 9.48
N ALA A 40 -7.36 -1.90 9.69
CA ALA A 40 -6.21 -1.99 8.81
C ALA A 40 -5.66 -3.43 8.74
N ASP A 41 -5.49 -4.09 9.89
CA ASP A 41 -5.05 -5.49 9.97
C ASP A 41 -6.05 -6.45 9.30
N ARG A 42 -7.37 -6.22 9.47
CA ARG A 42 -8.41 -7.00 8.79
C ARG A 42 -8.33 -6.87 7.27
N ILE A 43 -8.09 -5.68 6.75
CA ILE A 43 -7.92 -5.45 5.30
C ILE A 43 -6.69 -6.21 4.79
N VAL A 44 -5.53 -6.02 5.44
CA VAL A 44 -4.28 -6.67 5.04
C VAL A 44 -4.42 -8.20 5.07
N ARG A 45 -5.04 -8.74 6.13
CA ARG A 45 -5.30 -10.18 6.24
C ARG A 45 -6.23 -10.68 5.14
N CYS A 46 -7.31 -9.96 4.84
CA CYS A 46 -8.23 -10.32 3.76
C CYS A 46 -7.51 -10.39 2.40
N LEU A 47 -6.71 -9.38 2.06
CA LEU A 47 -5.92 -9.35 0.82
C LEU A 47 -4.91 -10.51 0.74
N SER A 48 -4.31 -10.86 1.88
CA SER A 48 -3.40 -12.00 1.99
C SER A 48 -4.12 -13.34 1.85
N GLU A 49 -5.29 -13.53 2.46
CA GLU A 49 -6.10 -14.76 2.39
C GLU A 49 -6.66 -14.98 0.97
N LEU A 50 -6.86 -13.90 0.21
CA LEU A 50 -7.22 -13.95 -1.21
C LEU A 50 -6.03 -14.25 -2.14
N GLY A 51 -4.81 -14.35 -1.60
CA GLY A 51 -3.59 -14.57 -2.38
C GLY A 51 -3.17 -13.37 -3.25
N LEU A 52 -3.68 -12.16 -2.99
CA LEU A 52 -3.39 -10.96 -3.77
C LEU A 52 -2.16 -10.20 -3.24
N LEU A 53 -1.81 -10.39 -1.96
CA LEU A 53 -0.72 -9.67 -1.32
C LEU A 53 0.62 -10.40 -1.49
N VAL A 54 1.18 -10.32 -2.69
CA VAL A 54 2.44 -11.00 -3.06
C VAL A 54 3.65 -10.19 -2.57
N PRO A 55 4.63 -10.81 -1.87
CA PRO A 55 5.87 -10.15 -1.50
C PRO A 55 6.68 -9.77 -2.73
N HIS A 56 7.23 -8.55 -2.77
CA HIS A 56 8.13 -8.17 -3.85
C HIS A 56 9.25 -7.25 -3.33
N PRO A 57 10.54 -7.51 -3.69
CA PRO A 57 11.67 -6.71 -3.20
C PRO A 57 11.61 -5.24 -3.62
N ALA A 58 10.89 -4.90 -4.70
CA ALA A 58 10.67 -3.52 -5.12
C ALA A 58 10.02 -2.63 -4.04
N LEU A 59 9.28 -3.21 -3.08
CA LEU A 59 8.72 -2.46 -1.95
C LEU A 59 9.77 -1.88 -1.00
N GLN A 60 11.00 -2.41 -1.03
CA GLN A 60 12.12 -1.88 -0.26
C GLN A 60 12.70 -0.60 -0.88
N ASN A 61 12.42 -0.33 -2.16
CA ASN A 61 12.85 0.89 -2.83
C ASN A 61 11.82 2.02 -2.59
N THR A 62 11.78 2.51 -1.34
CA THR A 62 10.82 3.54 -0.94
C THR A 62 11.01 4.87 -1.69
N ASP A 63 12.24 5.22 -2.06
CA ASP A 63 12.51 6.46 -2.81
C ASP A 63 11.84 6.45 -4.20
N GLU A 64 11.88 5.32 -4.90
CA GLU A 64 11.21 5.15 -6.20
C GLU A 64 9.68 5.17 -6.06
N LEU A 65 9.14 4.66 -4.95
CA LEU A 65 7.71 4.77 -4.64
C LEU A 65 7.29 6.22 -4.41
N PHE A 66 8.08 6.99 -3.66
CA PHE A 66 7.83 8.42 -3.45
C PHE A 66 7.95 9.23 -4.74
N LEU A 67 8.90 8.86 -5.62
CA LEU A 67 8.97 9.45 -6.96
C LEU A 67 7.68 9.19 -7.74
N GLY A 68 7.11 7.99 -7.66
CA GLY A 68 5.81 7.70 -8.26
C GLY A 68 4.65 8.53 -7.70
N LEU A 69 4.66 8.83 -6.40
CA LEU A 69 3.67 9.72 -5.78
C LEU A 69 3.79 11.15 -6.31
N GLU A 70 5.02 11.63 -6.51
CA GLU A 70 5.30 12.94 -7.09
C GLU A 70 4.91 13.01 -8.58
N GLU A 71 5.23 11.98 -9.37
CA GLU A 71 4.77 11.84 -10.76
C GLU A 71 3.23 11.87 -10.83
N PHE A 72 2.55 11.17 -9.90
CA PHE A 72 1.09 11.18 -9.81
C PHE A 72 0.53 12.55 -9.47
N ARG A 73 1.15 13.28 -8.52
CA ARG A 73 0.80 14.67 -8.22
C ARG A 73 0.88 15.56 -9.45
N GLN A 74 1.94 15.43 -10.24
CA GLN A 74 2.13 16.21 -11.46
C GLN A 74 1.06 15.86 -12.50
N HIS A 75 0.71 14.58 -12.64
CA HIS A 75 -0.36 14.12 -13.54
C HIS A 75 -1.74 14.69 -13.16
N LEU A 76 -1.99 14.93 -11.86
CA LEU A 76 -3.21 15.58 -11.36
C LEU A 76 -3.24 17.11 -11.57
N GLY A 77 -2.23 17.71 -12.20
CA GLY A 77 -2.13 19.16 -12.37
C GLY A 77 -1.52 19.88 -11.16
N GLY A 78 -0.77 19.17 -10.32
CA GLY A 78 0.07 19.74 -9.27
C GLY A 78 -0.51 19.68 -7.85
N ARG A 79 -1.80 19.38 -7.67
CA ARG A 79 -2.38 19.12 -6.35
C ARG A 79 -2.52 17.62 -6.14
N LEU A 80 -1.80 17.10 -5.14
CA LEU A 80 -1.94 15.70 -4.78
C LEU A 80 -3.35 15.50 -4.22
N THR A 81 -4.03 14.45 -4.67
CA THR A 81 -5.32 14.03 -4.10
C THR A 81 -5.29 12.52 -4.06
N VAL A 82 -5.17 11.97 -2.85
CA VAL A 82 -5.17 10.53 -2.61
C VAL A 82 -6.34 10.22 -1.69
N THR A 83 -7.04 9.13 -2.00
CA THR A 83 -8.15 8.65 -1.17
C THR A 83 -7.57 7.81 -0.04
N MET A 84 -7.86 8.20 1.19
CA MET A 84 -7.54 7.47 2.43
C MET A 84 -8.85 7.08 3.14
N LEU A 85 -8.74 6.41 4.28
CA LEU A 85 -9.87 5.99 5.09
C LEU A 85 -9.80 6.61 6.48
N ASP A 86 -10.93 7.06 6.99
CA ASP A 86 -11.10 7.36 8.42
C ASP A 86 -12.01 6.34 9.13
N ASP A 87 -12.68 5.46 8.37
CA ASP A 87 -13.40 4.26 8.79
C ASP A 87 -13.67 3.34 7.59
N ILE A 88 -14.06 2.08 7.82
CA ILE A 88 -14.46 1.16 6.74
C ILE A 88 -15.66 1.72 5.98
N GLY A 89 -15.50 1.88 4.66
CA GLY A 89 -16.54 2.46 3.80
C GLY A 89 -16.65 3.98 3.88
N ARG A 90 -15.72 4.65 4.59
CA ARG A 90 -15.71 6.11 4.74
C ARG A 90 -14.41 6.70 4.16
N PRO A 91 -14.42 7.09 2.87
CA PRO A 91 -13.26 7.66 2.22
C PRO A 91 -13.07 9.13 2.59
N ILE A 92 -11.81 9.55 2.72
CA ILE A 92 -11.39 10.94 2.82
C ILE A 92 -10.38 11.26 1.73
N ASN A 93 -10.36 12.51 1.26
CA ASN A 93 -9.34 12.98 0.33
C ASN A 93 -8.25 13.72 1.11
N VAL A 94 -7.01 13.28 0.96
CA VAL A 94 -5.84 13.94 1.53
C VAL A 94 -5.00 14.56 0.42
N HIS A 95 -4.35 15.66 0.75
CA HIS A 95 -3.60 16.46 -0.22
C HIS A 95 -2.10 16.51 0.05
N GLU A 96 -1.68 15.91 1.15
CA GLU A 96 -0.30 15.80 1.60
C GLU A 96 -0.15 14.42 2.23
N VAL A 97 1.06 13.87 2.12
CA VAL A 97 1.42 12.58 2.72
C VAL A 97 2.58 12.83 3.67
N ASP A 98 2.48 12.32 4.89
CA ASP A 98 3.60 12.28 5.82
C ASP A 98 4.55 11.16 5.37
N HIS A 99 5.76 11.53 4.97
CA HIS A 99 6.73 10.59 4.42
C HIS A 99 7.20 9.55 5.45
N ASP A 100 7.29 9.91 6.72
CA ASP A 100 7.77 9.00 7.76
C ASP A 100 6.70 7.97 8.13
N LEU A 101 5.43 8.39 8.22
CA LEU A 101 4.31 7.48 8.41
C LEU A 101 4.09 6.59 7.18
N MET A 102 4.27 7.11 5.97
CA MET A 102 4.17 6.31 4.74
C MET A 102 5.28 5.25 4.66
N LYS A 103 6.52 5.59 5.02
CA LYS A 103 7.62 4.61 5.14
C LYS A 103 7.30 3.52 6.16
N GLN A 104 6.73 3.90 7.31
CA GLN A 104 6.28 2.93 8.32
C GLN A 104 5.19 2.00 7.77
N ALA A 105 4.23 2.52 7.03
CA ALA A 105 3.18 1.72 6.40
C ALA A 105 3.75 0.72 5.37
N ILE A 106 4.65 1.18 4.49
CA ILE A 106 5.32 0.31 3.50
C ILE A 106 6.10 -0.81 4.21
N SER A 107 6.87 -0.46 5.26
CA SER A 107 7.64 -1.42 6.04
C SER A 107 6.75 -2.46 6.72
N GLY A 108 5.64 -2.01 7.33
CA GLY A 108 4.65 -2.88 7.97
C GLY A 108 4.05 -3.89 7.01
N VAL A 109 3.58 -3.44 5.84
CA VAL A 109 3.01 -4.33 4.81
C VAL A 109 4.06 -5.31 4.30
N SER A 110 5.27 -4.85 4.00
CA SER A 110 6.33 -5.74 3.50
C SER A 110 6.69 -6.84 4.50
N ALA A 111 6.69 -6.56 5.80
CA ALA A 111 6.97 -7.56 6.84
C ALA A 111 5.83 -8.59 6.98
N ILE A 112 4.58 -8.18 6.75
CA ILE A 112 3.40 -9.07 6.81
C ILE A 112 3.37 -10.01 5.60
N SER A 113 3.57 -9.48 4.39
CA SER A 113 3.58 -10.29 3.16
C SER A 113 4.64 -11.40 3.23
N MET A 114 5.85 -11.10 3.72
CA MET A 114 6.91 -12.09 3.88
C MET A 114 6.54 -13.25 4.84
N LYS A 115 5.72 -12.99 5.88
CA LYS A 115 5.23 -14.03 6.81
C LYS A 115 4.06 -14.83 6.25
N ALA A 116 3.33 -14.30 5.27
CA ALA A 116 2.23 -15.01 4.61
C ALA A 116 2.78 -16.06 3.62
N ASP A 117 3.85 -15.72 2.90
CA ASP A 117 4.53 -16.59 1.94
C ASP A 117 5.08 -17.86 2.60
N SER A 118 5.65 -17.72 3.81
CA SER A 118 6.17 -18.86 4.58
C SER A 118 5.08 -19.82 5.06
N ARG A 119 3.81 -19.38 5.13
CA ARG A 119 2.67 -20.20 5.54
C ARG A 119 2.02 -20.92 4.36
N HIS A 120 2.05 -20.34 3.17
CA HIS A 120 1.56 -21.00 1.95
C HIS A 120 2.56 -22.00 1.34
N ALA A 121 3.86 -21.86 1.60
CA ALA A 121 4.87 -22.81 1.13
C ALA A 121 4.93 -24.14 1.92
N ALA A 122 4.13 -24.27 2.98
CA ALA A 122 4.12 -25.42 3.88
C ALA A 122 2.92 -26.39 3.70
N ASP A 123 2.03 -26.10 2.75
CA ASP A 123 0.84 -26.90 2.42
C ASP A 123 0.96 -27.60 1.05
#